data_AF-A0A2X2TC55-F1
#
_entry.id   AF-A0A2X2TC55-F1
#
_cell.length_a   1.000
_cell.length_b   1.000
_cell.length_c   1.000
_cell.angle_alpha   90.00
_cell.angle_beta   90.00
_cell.angle_gamma   90.00
#
_symmetry.space_group_name_H-M   'P 1'
#
loop_
_entity.id
_entity.type
_entity.pdbx_description
1 polymer ?
#
loop_
_entity_poly.entity_id
_entity_poly.type
_entity_poly.pdbx_seq_one_letter_code
_entity_poly.pdbx_strand_id
1 'polypeptide(L)'
;MVNLERWLSQRFGVAATIVPFTGGWRAVEKEEHCRLSNPNQTLATAPMIGSARLEVHSHFDVILGPMSPEISRQFTPSGKTREAVWSCIRDYVGPVVDFSVSLVISSANLAPRSLGMAALGLDLCLGHNNGSHLHQVRLPAPVLSSG
;
A
#
# COMPACT_ATOMS: atom_id res chain seq x y z
N MET A 1 -14.76 4.73 6.59
CA MET A 1 -14.12 5.00 7.90
C MET A 1 -13.77 6.48 7.98
N VAL A 2 -14.75 7.35 8.20
CA VAL A 2 -14.58 8.82 8.09
C VAL A 2 -13.63 9.39 9.16
N ASN A 3 -13.52 8.73 10.31
CA ASN A 3 -12.69 9.21 11.42
C ASN A 3 -11.18 9.08 11.14
N LEU A 4 -10.73 7.94 10.59
CA LEU A 4 -9.32 7.74 10.26
C LEU A 4 -8.89 8.67 9.11
N GLU A 5 -9.72 8.84 8.09
CA GLU A 5 -9.48 9.78 6.99
C GLU A 5 -9.28 11.21 7.52
N ARG A 6 -10.22 11.72 8.33
CA ARG A 6 -10.13 13.06 8.90
C ARG A 6 -8.90 13.24 9.78
N TRP A 7 -8.60 12.26 10.62
CA TRP A 7 -7.45 12.31 11.51
C TRP A 7 -6.12 12.35 10.74
N LEU A 8 -5.96 11.48 9.75
CA LEU A 8 -4.78 11.50 8.87
C LEU A 8 -4.68 12.82 8.11
N SER A 9 -5.79 13.34 7.59
CA SER A 9 -5.79 14.61 6.89
C SER A 9 -5.38 15.79 7.76
N GLN A 10 -5.87 15.85 8.99
CA GLN A 10 -5.49 16.89 9.95
C GLN A 10 -4.02 16.75 10.37
N ARG A 11 -3.54 15.53 10.58
CA ARG A 11 -2.18 15.25 11.06
C ARG A 11 -1.10 15.58 10.03
N PHE A 12 -1.35 15.26 8.76
CA PHE A 12 -0.35 15.37 7.69
C PHE A 12 -0.62 16.53 6.72
N GLY A 13 -1.73 17.27 6.88
CA GLY A 13 -2.05 18.43 6.05
C GLY A 13 -2.36 18.09 4.58
N VAL A 14 -2.68 16.82 4.28
CA VAL A 14 -3.01 16.32 2.94
C VAL A 14 -4.32 15.55 2.97
N ALA A 15 -5.08 15.56 1.87
CA ALA A 15 -6.30 14.75 1.80
C ALA A 15 -5.95 13.25 1.94
N ALA A 16 -6.75 12.52 2.71
CA ALA A 16 -6.59 11.10 2.96
C ALA A 16 -7.89 10.38 2.61
N THR A 17 -7.78 9.31 1.83
CA THR A 17 -8.90 8.46 1.42
C THR A 17 -8.59 7.02 1.78
N ILE A 18 -9.56 6.31 2.36
CA ILE A 18 -9.45 4.90 2.68
C ILE A 18 -10.28 4.11 1.69
N VAL A 19 -9.64 3.17 1.01
CA VAL A 19 -10.30 2.18 0.15
C VAL A 19 -10.39 0.88 0.94
N PRO A 20 -11.56 0.53 1.50
CA PRO A 20 -11.71 -0.71 2.25
C PRO A 20 -11.72 -1.91 1.31
N PHE A 21 -11.44 -3.09 1.89
CA PHE A 21 -11.64 -4.39 1.24
C PHE A 21 -10.82 -4.61 -0.04
N THR A 22 -9.57 -4.13 -0.06
CA THR A 22 -8.70 -4.25 -1.23
C THR A 22 -8.11 -5.66 -1.40
N GLY A 23 -8.30 -6.53 -0.40
CA GLY A 23 -7.87 -7.92 -0.45
C GLY A 23 -6.38 -8.09 -0.14
N GLY A 24 -6.08 -9.01 0.78
CA GLY A 24 -4.72 -9.41 1.14
C GLY A 24 -4.46 -10.85 0.76
N TRP A 25 -3.28 -11.13 0.22
CA TRP A 25 -2.83 -12.50 0.00
C TRP A 25 -2.47 -13.13 1.34
N ARG A 26 -3.08 -14.27 1.66
CA ARG A 26 -2.79 -15.08 2.84
C ARG A 26 -2.29 -16.44 2.44
N ALA A 27 -1.29 -16.93 3.16
CA ALA A 27 -0.89 -18.31 3.06
C ALA A 27 -2.05 -19.20 3.50
N VAL A 28 -2.20 -20.33 2.81
CA VAL A 28 -3.18 -21.35 3.13
C VAL A 28 -2.47 -22.46 3.91
N GLU A 29 -3.14 -23.00 4.92
CA GLU A 29 -2.59 -24.10 5.72
C GLU A 29 -2.50 -25.38 4.87
N LYS A 30 -1.52 -26.23 5.16
CA LYS A 30 -1.24 -27.40 4.33
C LYS A 30 -2.39 -28.40 4.30
N GLU A 31 -3.21 -28.41 5.33
CA GLU A 31 -4.37 -29.27 5.51
C GLU A 31 -5.50 -28.87 4.55
N GLU A 32 -5.58 -27.58 4.20
CA GLU A 32 -6.59 -27.03 3.29
C GLU A 32 -6.19 -27.19 1.80
N HIS A 33 -4.98 -27.66 1.52
CA HIS A 33 -4.50 -27.92 0.16
C HIS A 33 -5.10 -29.20 -0.43
N CYS A 34 -5.78 -29.06 -1.56
CA CYS A 34 -6.27 -30.17 -2.38
C CYS A 34 -5.09 -30.99 -2.93
N ARG A 35 -5.09 -32.31 -2.71
CA ARG A 35 -4.10 -33.22 -3.29
C ARG A 35 -4.77 -34.22 -4.21
N LEU A 36 -4.37 -34.19 -5.48
CA LEU A 36 -4.73 -35.24 -6.42
C LEU A 36 -4.15 -36.56 -5.90
N SER A 37 -4.98 -37.60 -5.79
CA SER A 37 -4.73 -38.92 -5.15
C SER A 37 -5.17 -39.10 -3.69
N ASN A 38 -5.69 -38.08 -2.99
CA ASN A 38 -6.20 -38.25 -1.62
C ASN A 38 -7.74 -38.17 -1.57
N PRO A 39 -8.46 -39.31 -1.52
CA PRO A 39 -9.93 -39.31 -1.51
C PRO A 39 -10.54 -38.74 -0.22
N ASN A 40 -9.77 -38.63 0.87
CA ASN A 40 -10.24 -38.04 2.13
C ASN A 40 -10.17 -36.50 2.13
N GLN A 41 -9.46 -35.91 1.17
CA GLN A 41 -9.40 -34.46 0.97
C GLN A 41 -10.47 -34.06 -0.04
N THR A 42 -11.65 -33.79 0.48
CA THR A 42 -12.80 -33.32 -0.32
C THR A 42 -12.78 -31.81 -0.43
N LEU A 43 -13.60 -31.25 -1.34
CA LEU A 43 -13.78 -29.80 -1.42
C LEU A 43 -14.31 -29.16 -0.12
N ALA A 44 -14.92 -29.94 0.78
CA ALA A 44 -15.36 -29.43 2.07
C ALA A 44 -14.20 -29.22 3.07
N THR A 45 -13.09 -29.94 2.92
CA THR A 45 -11.98 -29.95 3.88
C THR A 45 -10.68 -29.39 3.30
N ALA A 46 -10.45 -29.55 2.00
CA ALA A 46 -9.25 -29.09 1.31
C ALA A 46 -9.60 -28.44 -0.05
N PRO A 47 -10.30 -27.28 -0.05
CA PRO A 47 -10.78 -26.65 -1.28
C PRO A 47 -9.67 -25.97 -2.09
N MET A 48 -8.49 -25.75 -1.52
CA MET A 48 -7.49 -24.86 -2.11
C MET A 48 -6.54 -25.60 -3.05
N ILE A 49 -6.50 -25.20 -4.32
CA ILE A 49 -5.54 -25.74 -5.29
C ILE A 49 -4.13 -25.16 -5.08
N GLY A 50 -4.05 -23.89 -4.63
CA GLY A 50 -2.80 -23.16 -4.45
C GLY A 50 -2.44 -22.91 -2.98
N SER A 51 -1.23 -22.38 -2.77
CA SER A 51 -0.67 -22.09 -1.44
C SER A 51 -1.09 -20.73 -0.85
N ALA A 52 -1.88 -19.96 -1.58
CA ALA A 52 -2.35 -18.66 -1.14
C ALA A 52 -3.80 -18.39 -1.56
N ARG A 53 -4.52 -17.65 -0.71
CA ARG A 53 -5.88 -17.17 -0.98
C ARG A 53 -5.94 -15.66 -0.86
N LEU A 54 -6.84 -15.04 -1.62
CA LEU A 54 -7.15 -13.62 -1.47
C LEU A 54 -8.26 -13.47 -0.43
N GLU A 55 -7.95 -12.85 0.69
CA GLU A 55 -8.94 -12.52 1.72
C GLU A 55 -9.37 -11.06 1.57
N VAL A 56 -10.59 -10.84 1.06
CA VAL A 56 -11.14 -9.52 0.75
C VAL A 56 -11.11 -8.57 1.96
N HIS A 57 -11.45 -9.07 3.16
CA HIS A 57 -11.54 -8.26 4.37
C HIS A 57 -10.21 -8.04 5.11
N SER A 58 -9.12 -8.65 4.64
CA SER A 58 -7.84 -8.64 5.36
C SER A 58 -7.00 -7.38 5.13
N HIS A 59 -7.38 -6.55 4.14
CA HIS A 59 -6.58 -5.43 3.68
C HIS A 59 -7.41 -4.20 3.31
N PHE A 60 -6.84 -3.02 3.53
CA PHE A 60 -7.34 -1.75 2.99
C PHE A 60 -6.19 -0.87 2.51
N ASP A 61 -6.48 0.01 1.55
CA ASP A 61 -5.50 0.96 1.04
C ASP A 61 -5.77 2.35 1.60
N VAL A 62 -4.69 3.03 2.01
CA VAL A 62 -4.70 4.45 2.39
C VAL A 62 -4.07 5.25 1.27
N ILE A 63 -4.82 6.18 0.72
CA ILE A 63 -4.39 7.06 -0.37
C ILE A 63 -4.23 8.47 0.19
N LEU A 64 -3.02 9.04 0.11
CA LEU A 64 -2.71 10.40 0.56
C LEU A 64 -2.47 11.31 -0.66
N GLY A 65 -3.09 12.49 -0.70
CA GLY A 65 -2.98 13.44 -1.79
C GLY A 65 -4.35 13.79 -2.43
N PRO A 66 -4.37 14.56 -3.52
CA PRO A 66 -3.24 14.95 -4.37
C PRO A 66 -2.27 15.94 -3.70
N MET A 67 -0.97 15.80 -3.94
CA MET A 67 0.08 16.68 -3.41
C MET A 67 1.15 17.03 -4.45
N SER A 68 1.96 18.05 -4.19
CA SER A 68 3.09 18.41 -5.05
C SER A 68 4.28 17.46 -4.87
N PRO A 69 5.19 17.38 -5.85
CA PRO A 69 6.44 16.61 -5.73
C PRO A 69 7.32 17.04 -4.54
N GLU A 70 7.22 18.28 -4.10
CA GLU A 70 7.95 18.82 -2.95
C GLU A 70 7.44 18.22 -1.64
N ILE A 71 6.12 18.12 -1.50
CA ILE A 71 5.47 17.56 -0.31
C ILE A 71 5.69 16.05 -0.27
N SER A 72 5.59 15.37 -1.42
CA SER A 72 5.75 13.91 -1.49
C SER A 72 7.12 13.43 -1.01
N ARG A 73 8.18 14.24 -1.17
CA ARG A 73 9.54 13.96 -0.65
C ARG A 73 9.61 13.73 0.86
N GLN A 74 8.63 14.19 1.63
CA GLN A 74 8.59 13.94 3.09
C GLN A 74 8.13 12.51 3.42
N PHE A 75 7.39 11.88 2.50
CA PHE A 75 6.80 10.55 2.64
C PHE A 75 7.60 9.46 1.92
N THR A 76 8.63 9.82 1.16
CA THR A 76 9.51 8.87 0.46
C THR A 76 10.35 8.05 1.45
N PRO A 77 11.01 6.97 0.99
CA PRO A 77 11.87 6.13 1.85
C PRO A 77 12.88 6.90 2.70
N SER A 78 13.45 7.99 2.18
CA SER A 78 14.40 8.87 2.89
C SER A 78 13.74 9.92 3.80
N GLY A 79 12.41 10.07 3.72
CA GLY A 79 11.64 11.05 4.47
C GLY A 79 11.23 10.55 5.86
N LYS A 80 11.24 11.46 6.85
CA LYS A 80 10.91 11.17 8.26
C LYS A 80 9.42 10.87 8.49
N THR A 81 8.54 11.29 7.58
CA THR A 81 7.09 11.22 7.77
C THR A 81 6.54 9.82 7.47
N ARG A 82 7.27 9.01 6.69
CA ARG A 82 6.84 7.66 6.29
C ARG A 82 6.58 6.74 7.50
N GLU A 83 7.53 6.66 8.43
CA GLU A 83 7.39 5.83 9.63
C GLU A 83 6.26 6.33 10.53
N ALA A 84 6.13 7.66 10.66
CA ALA A 84 5.04 8.27 11.42
C ALA A 84 3.65 7.92 10.85
N VAL A 85 3.48 7.92 9.53
CA VAL A 85 2.22 7.50 8.88
C VAL A 85 1.90 6.05 9.22
N TRP A 86 2.87 5.14 9.09
CA TRP A 86 2.66 3.73 9.38
C TRP A 86 2.33 3.47 10.85
N SER A 87 3.09 4.06 11.77
CA SER A 87 2.83 3.96 13.21
C SER A 87 1.44 4.48 13.53
N CYS A 88 1.10 5.69 13.06
CA CYS A 88 -0.21 6.31 13.30
C CYS A 88 -1.37 5.41 12.86
N ILE A 89 -1.29 4.84 11.65
CA ILE A 89 -2.34 3.95 11.16
C ILE A 89 -2.36 2.66 11.97
N ARG A 90 -1.21 2.05 12.26
CA ARG A 90 -1.11 0.79 13.03
C ARG A 90 -1.63 0.96 14.46
N ASP A 91 -1.36 2.09 15.11
CA ASP A 91 -1.86 2.42 16.44
C ASP A 91 -3.40 2.56 16.44
N TYR A 92 -3.98 3.07 15.35
CA TYR A 92 -5.43 3.24 15.21
C TYR A 92 -6.17 1.93 14.87
N VAL A 93 -5.65 1.13 13.92
CA VAL A 93 -6.34 -0.08 13.43
C VAL A 93 -5.95 -1.36 14.17
N GLY A 94 -4.87 -1.31 14.95
CA GLY A 94 -4.31 -2.47 15.63
C GLY A 94 -3.54 -3.42 14.69
N PRO A 95 -3.06 -4.55 15.22
CA PRO A 95 -2.20 -5.48 14.48
C PRO A 95 -2.95 -6.42 13.52
N VAL A 96 -4.28 -6.49 13.61
CA VAL A 96 -5.10 -7.54 12.96
C VAL A 96 -5.34 -7.28 11.48
N VAL A 97 -5.42 -6.01 11.07
CA VAL A 97 -5.75 -5.62 9.70
C VAL A 97 -4.50 -5.07 9.02
N ASP A 98 -4.21 -5.58 7.83
CA ASP A 98 -3.10 -5.06 7.04
C ASP A 98 -3.52 -3.87 6.19
N PHE A 99 -2.55 -3.03 5.86
CA PHE A 99 -2.80 -1.88 5.00
C PHE A 99 -1.60 -1.56 4.11
N SER A 100 -1.90 -0.91 2.99
CA SER A 100 -0.93 -0.30 2.10
C SER A 100 -1.11 1.21 2.11
N VAL A 101 -0.02 1.97 1.96
CA VAL A 101 -0.09 3.43 1.81
C VAL A 101 0.38 3.80 0.42
N SER A 102 -0.41 4.62 -0.27
CA SER A 102 -0.09 5.19 -1.57
C SER A 102 -0.16 6.71 -1.54
N LEU A 103 0.69 7.37 -2.31
CA LEU A 103 0.67 8.81 -2.52
C LEU A 103 0.10 9.10 -3.90
N VAL A 104 -0.77 10.10 -4.01
CA VAL A 104 -1.19 10.69 -5.28
C VAL A 104 -0.42 11.99 -5.48
N ILE A 105 0.45 12.01 -6.47
CA ILE A 105 1.38 13.10 -6.74
C ILE A 105 0.97 13.77 -8.04
N SER A 106 0.86 15.09 -8.01
CA SER A 106 0.67 15.90 -9.21
C SER A 106 1.99 16.00 -9.97
N SER A 107 1.96 15.71 -11.27
CA SER A 107 3.10 15.86 -12.16
C SER A 107 3.41 17.31 -12.52
N ALA A 108 2.59 18.27 -12.06
CA ALA A 108 2.85 19.68 -12.28
C ALA A 108 4.22 20.05 -11.69
N ASN A 109 5.14 20.47 -12.55
CA ASN A 109 6.52 20.86 -12.23
C ASN A 109 7.54 19.73 -12.00
N LEU A 110 7.26 18.48 -12.39
CA LEU A 110 8.27 17.43 -12.38
C LEU A 110 9.26 17.61 -13.55
N ALA A 111 10.47 18.08 -13.21
CA ALA A 111 11.58 18.09 -14.17
C ALA A 111 11.98 16.65 -14.53
N PRO A 112 12.22 16.34 -15.82
CA PRO A 112 12.71 15.02 -16.21
C PRO A 112 14.05 14.74 -15.53
N ARG A 113 14.16 13.57 -14.89
CA ARG A 113 15.38 13.11 -14.21
C ARG A 113 16.04 12.02 -15.03
N SER A 114 17.38 12.00 -15.06
CA SER A 114 18.13 10.92 -15.70
C SER A 114 18.02 9.62 -14.91
N LEU A 115 18.09 8.49 -15.62
CA LEU A 115 18.25 7.17 -14.99
C LEU A 115 19.48 7.17 -14.08
N GLY A 116 19.36 6.55 -12.91
CA GLY A 116 20.42 6.51 -11.89
C GLY A 116 20.41 7.69 -10.90
N MET A 117 19.67 8.77 -11.18
CA MET A 117 19.49 9.90 -10.27
C MET A 117 18.13 9.90 -9.55
N ALA A 118 17.28 8.93 -9.88
CA ALA A 118 15.92 8.80 -9.39
C ALA A 118 15.52 7.31 -9.33
N ALA A 119 14.59 6.98 -8.44
CA ALA A 119 14.04 5.64 -8.27
C ALA A 119 12.80 5.44 -9.16
N LEU A 120 12.83 4.33 -9.91
CA LEU A 120 11.70 3.90 -10.73
C LEU A 120 10.47 3.67 -9.85
N GLY A 121 9.33 4.19 -10.30
CA GLY A 121 8.05 4.04 -9.60
C GLY A 121 7.89 4.94 -8.37
N LEU A 122 8.83 5.85 -8.10
CA LEU A 122 8.74 6.84 -7.02
C LEU A 122 8.83 8.28 -7.54
N ASP A 123 9.97 8.64 -8.14
CA ASP A 123 10.27 9.99 -8.60
C ASP A 123 10.78 10.04 -10.06
N LEU A 124 10.83 8.88 -10.72
CA LEU A 124 11.12 8.75 -12.15
C LEU A 124 9.91 8.19 -12.92
N CYS A 125 9.48 8.94 -13.95
CA CYS A 125 8.53 8.47 -14.95
C CYS A 125 9.27 8.20 -16.27
N LEU A 126 8.93 7.10 -16.94
CA LEU A 126 9.41 6.82 -18.30
C LEU A 126 8.45 7.45 -19.32
N GLY A 127 8.99 8.26 -20.21
CA GLY A 127 8.22 8.97 -21.25
C GLY A 127 7.94 10.43 -20.91
N HIS A 128 7.58 11.20 -21.93
CA HIS A 128 7.27 12.62 -21.81
C HIS A 128 5.75 12.80 -21.81
N ASN A 129 5.19 13.31 -20.71
CA ASN A 129 3.78 13.65 -20.64
C ASN A 129 3.64 15.18 -20.61
N ASN A 130 3.17 15.75 -21.73
CA ASN A 130 2.95 17.21 -21.86
C ASN A 130 1.76 17.72 -21.02
N GLY A 131 0.97 16.83 -20.41
CA GLY A 131 -0.14 17.18 -19.53
C GLY A 131 0.22 17.05 -18.04
N SER A 132 -0.38 17.93 -17.23
CA SER A 132 -0.49 17.68 -15.79
C SER A 132 -1.32 16.42 -15.58
N HIS A 133 -0.74 15.41 -14.95
CA HIS A 133 -1.42 14.17 -14.60
C HIS A 133 -1.17 13.85 -13.13
N LEU A 134 -2.09 13.10 -12.55
CA LEU A 134 -1.90 12.50 -11.24
C LEU A 134 -1.30 11.12 -11.44
N HIS A 135 -0.24 10.81 -10.69
CA HIS A 135 0.29 9.45 -10.62
C HIS A 135 0.25 8.96 -9.18
N GLN A 136 -0.04 7.67 -9.02
CA GLN A 136 -0.12 7.01 -7.73
C GLN A 136 1.15 6.20 -7.49
N VAL A 137 1.78 6.41 -6.34
CA VAL A 137 2.99 5.71 -5.90
C VAL A 137 2.68 4.93 -4.64
N ARG A 138 2.83 3.61 -4.68
CA ARG A 138 2.73 2.77 -3.48
C ARG A 138 4.04 2.81 -2.71
N LEU A 139 3.97 3.19 -1.45
CA LEU A 139 5.13 3.28 -0.58
C LEU A 139 5.47 1.90 0.01
N PRO A 140 6.76 1.53 0.10
CA PRO A 140 7.16 0.29 0.75
C PRO A 140 6.92 0.40 2.25
N ALA A 141 6.40 -0.68 2.85
CA ALA A 141 6.27 -0.77 4.30
C ALA A 141 7.64 -0.58 4.98
N PRO A 142 7.73 0.19 6.09
CA PRO A 142 8.96 0.26 6.86
C PRO A 142 9.38 -1.12 7.34
N VAL A 143 10.67 -1.41 7.21
CA VAL A 143 11.28 -2.56 7.88
C VAL A 143 11.28 -2.21 9.36
N LEU A 144 10.35 -2.77 10.12
CA LEU A 144 10.38 -2.69 11.57
C LEU A 144 11.58 -3.53 12.01
N SER A 145 12.68 -2.89 12.39
CA SER A 145 13.75 -3.58 13.12
C SER A 145 13.16 -4.06 14.44
N SER A 146 12.83 -5.34 14.50
CA SER A 146 12.59 -6.04 15.76
C SER A 146 13.85 -5.89 16.61
N GLY A 147 13.76 -5.11 17.69
CA GLY A 147 14.78 -5.06 18.73
C GLY A 147 14.76 -6.28 19.62
#